data_AF-A0A8C6G3X5-F1
#
_entry.id   AF-A0A8C6G3X5-F1
#
_cell.length_a   1.000
_cell.length_b   1.000
_cell.length_c   1.000
_cell.angle_alpha   90.00
_cell.angle_beta   90.00
_cell.angle_gamma   90.00
#
_symmetry.space_group_name_H-M   'P 1'
#
loop_
_entity.id
_entity.type
_entity.pdbx_description
1 polymer ?
#
loop_
_entity_poly.entity_id
_entity_poly.type
_entity_poly.pdbx_seq_one_letter_code
_entity_poly.pdbx_strand_id
1 'polypeptide(L)' 'MTEEAYMTKCGHSFCYKCIHQSLEDNNRCPKCNYVVDNIDHLYPNFLVNELILKQKVKAKCSLSHNARGIEKK' A
#
# COMPACT_ATOMS: atom_id res chain seq x y z
N MET A 1 -7.39 -1.54 -4.10
CA MET A 1 -6.01 -1.43 -4.59
C MET A 1 -5.34 -0.35 -3.74
N THR A 2 -4.24 -0.67 -3.05
CA THR A 2 -3.62 0.26 -2.11
C THR A 2 -2.82 1.31 -2.89
N GLU A 3 -3.24 2.57 -2.81
CA GLU A 3 -2.67 3.67 -3.60
C GLU A 3 -1.38 4.17 -2.96
N GLU A 4 -1.33 4.35 -1.63
CA GLU A 4 -0.17 4.88 -0.92
C GLU A 4 -0.04 4.28 0.49
N ALA A 5 1.18 3.91 0.87
CA ALA A 5 1.52 3.40 2.19
C ALA A 5 2.16 4.50 3.06
N TYR A 6 1.69 4.61 4.29
CA TYR A 6 2.12 5.57 5.29
C TYR A 6 2.62 4.85 6.53
N MET A 7 3.71 5.36 7.11
CA MET A 7 4.33 4.86 8.32
C MET A 7 4.01 5.78 9.49
N THR A 8 3.60 5.18 10.61
CA THR A 8 3.38 5.85 11.89
C THR A 8 4.69 6.00 12.67
N LYS A 9 4.74 6.92 13.65
CA LYS A 9 5.91 7.09 14.54
C LYS A 9 6.36 5.81 15.26
N CYS A 10 5.45 4.86 15.47
CA CYS A 10 5.78 3.56 16.06
C CYS A 10 6.39 2.56 15.06
N GLY A 11 6.61 2.96 13.80
CA GLY A 11 7.27 2.15 12.77
C GLY A 11 6.33 1.25 11.96
N HIS A 12 5.04 1.23 12.24
CA HIS A 12 4.08 0.40 11.50
C HIS A 12 3.58 1.13 10.26
N SER A 13 3.57 0.42 9.13
CA SER A 13 3.10 0.93 7.84
C SER A 13 1.71 0.39 7.50
N PHE A 14 0.84 1.27 7.04
CA PHE A 14 -0.54 0.96 6.65
C PHE A 14 -0.90 1.70 5.36
N CYS A 15 -2.03 1.35 4.76
CA CYS A 15 -2.56 2.16 3.67
C CYS A 15 -3.11 3.48 4.18
N TYR A 16 -3.04 4.55 3.37
CA TYR A 16 -3.58 5.87 3.74
C TYR A 16 -5.02 5.78 4.27
N LYS A 17 -5.91 5.15 3.50
CA LYS A 17 -7.33 4.96 3.88
C LYS A 17 -7.48 4.21 5.21
N CYS A 18 -6.64 3.20 5.45
CA CYS A 18 -6.68 2.33 6.62
C CYS A 18 -6.27 3.07 7.88
N ILE A 19 -5.15 3.81 7.81
CA ILE A 19 -4.65 4.55 8.94
C ILE A 19 -5.50 5.80 9.21
N HIS A 20 -5.96 6.48 8.16
CA HIS A 20 -6.85 7.63 8.28
C HIS A 20 -8.14 7.26 9.02
N GLN A 21 -8.84 6.23 8.53
CA GLN A 21 -10.07 5.77 9.17
C GLN A 21 -9.85 5.29 10.61
N SER A 22 -8.74 4.59 10.86
CA SER A 22 -8.41 4.15 12.22
C SER A 22 -8.18 5.34 13.14
N LEU A 23 -7.47 6.38 12.68
CA LEU A 23 -7.18 7.56 13.48
C LEU A 23 -8.40 8.46 13.71
N GLU A 24 -9.37 8.45 12.80
CA GLU A 24 -10.67 9.10 13.00
C GLU A 24 -11.51 8.42 14.09
N ASP A 25 -11.43 7.09 14.21
CA ASP A 25 -12.16 6.34 15.25
C ASP A 25 -11.38 6.32 16.58
N ASN A 26 -10.06 6.15 16.50
CA ASN A 26 -9.18 6.06 17.64
C ASN A 26 -7.77 6.56 17.26
N ASN A 27 -7.27 7.61 17.92
CA ASN A 27 -5.92 8.15 17.73
C ASN A 27 -4.78 7.21 18.19
N ARG A 28 -4.84 5.92 17.83
CA ARG A 28 -3.92 4.87 18.23
C ARG A 28 -3.59 3.98 17.04
N CYS A 29 -2.36 3.48 17.04
CA CYS A 29 -1.89 2.52 16.07
C CYS A 29 -2.68 1.20 16.20
N PRO A 30 -3.27 0.67 15.11
CA PRO A 30 -4.00 -0.61 15.13
C PRO A 30 -3.15 -1.82 15.55
N LYS A 31 -1.81 -1.71 15.45
CA LYS A 31 -0.90 -2.83 15.71
C LYS A 31 -0.37 -2.90 17.13
N CYS A 32 0.00 -1.76 17.69
CA CYS A 32 0.67 -1.69 18.98
C CYS A 32 -0.01 -0.73 19.97
N ASN A 33 -1.17 -0.18 19.61
CA ASN A 33 -1.94 0.75 20.43
C ASN A 33 -1.18 2.03 20.84
N TYR A 34 -0.08 2.33 20.14
CA TYR A 34 0.71 3.56 20.33
C TYR A 34 -0.11 4.78 19.96
N VAL A 35 -0.10 5.82 20.80
CA VAL A 35 -0.86 7.06 20.56
C VAL A 35 -0.28 7.82 19.37
N VAL A 36 -1.12 8.10 18.38
CA VAL A 36 -0.78 8.89 17.21
C VAL A 36 -1.61 10.16 17.28
N ASP A 37 -1.02 11.21 17.85
CA ASP A 37 -1.74 12.45 18.15
C ASP A 37 -2.34 13.13 16.92
N ASN A 38 -1.66 13.03 15.76
CA ASN A 38 -2.06 13.72 14.53
C ASN A 38 -1.66 12.94 13.27
N ILE A 39 -2.48 13.04 12.22
CA ILE A 39 -2.22 12.49 10.88
C ILE A 39 -0.98 13.14 10.23
N ASP A 40 -0.65 14.37 10.62
CA ASP A 40 0.59 15.07 10.20
C ASP A 40 1.87 14.31 10.58
N HIS A 41 1.79 13.40 11.56
CA HIS A 41 2.90 12.55 11.98
C HIS A 41 2.99 11.23 11.19
N LEU A 42 2.29 11.13 10.07
CA LEU A 42 2.42 10.01 9.14
C LEU A 42 3.46 10.34 8.08
N TYR A 43 4.39 9.42 7.89
CA TYR A 43 5.47 9.57 6.92
C TYR A 43 5.19 8.68 5.71
N PRO A 44 5.25 9.21 4.47
CA PRO A 44 5.09 8.38 3.27
C PRO A 44 6.19 7.32 3.22
N ASN A 45 5.81 6.06 3.00
CA ASN A 45 6.77 4.98 2.84
C ASN A 45 7.12 4.79 1.36
N PHE A 46 8.08 5.58 0.89
CA PHE A 46 8.53 5.57 -0.51
C PHE A 46 8.98 4.19 -0.97
N LEU A 47 9.68 3.42 -0.12
CA LEU A 47 10.14 2.07 -0.48
C LEU A 47 8.97 1.13 -0.72
N VAL A 48 7.96 1.14 0.15
CA VAL A 48 6.77 0.31 -0.02
C VAL A 48 5.97 0.76 -1.25
N ASN A 49 5.87 2.07 -1.49
CA ASN A 49 5.21 2.60 -2.69
C ASN A 49 5.92 2.15 -3.98
N GLU A 50 7.25 2.22 -4.02
CA GLU A 50 8.07 1.73 -5.14
C GLU A 50 7.87 0.23 -5.39
N LEU A 51 7.82 -0.57 -4.32
CA LEU A 51 7.57 -2.01 -4.43
C LEU A 51 6.16 -2.32 -4.95
N ILE A 52 5.14 -1.59 -4.49
CA ILE A 52 3.77 -1.72 -5.01
C ILE A 52 3.72 -1.39 -6.51
N LEU A 53 4.41 -0.34 -6.95
CA LEU A 53 4.51 0.02 -8.37
C LEU A 53 5.21 -1.06 -9.20
N LYS A 54 6.35 -1.59 -8.73
CA LYS A 54 7.06 -2.68 -9.41
C LYS A 54 6.21 -3.94 -9.50
N GLN A 55 5.44 -4.27 -8.46
CA GLN A 55 4.52 -5.42 -8.50
C GLN A 55 3.39 -5.20 -9.52
N LYS A 56 2.83 -3.98 -9.60
CA LYS A 56 1.82 -3.62 -10.62
C LYS A 56 2.37 -3.77 -12.04
N VAL A 57 3.61 -3.35 -12.29
CA VAL A 57 4.27 -3.51 -13.60
C VAL A 57 4.47 -4.99 -13.95
N LYS A 58 4.92 -5.81 -13.00
CA LYS A 58 5.07 -7.27 -13.19
C LYS A 58 3.71 -7.97 -13.41
N ALA A 59 2.67 -7.55 -12.70
CA ALA A 59 1.31 -8.07 -12.88
C ALA A 59 0.71 -7.69 -14.25
N LYS A 60 1.05 -6.50 -14.78
CA LYS A 60 0.66 -6.08 -16.14
C LYS A 60 1.45 -6.81 -17.23
N CYS A 61 2.74 -7.08 -17.01
CA CYS A 61 3.59 -7.78 -17.99
C CYS A 61 3.34 -9.31 -18.03
N SER A 62 2.75 -9.90 -16.99
CA SER A 62 2.36 -11.32 -16.97
C SER A 62 1.08 -11.62 -17.76
N LEU A 63 0.35 -10.60 -18.23
CA LEU A 63 -0.80 -10.76 -19.15
C LEU A 63 -0.42 -10.69 -20.64
N SER A 64 0.85 -10.44 -20.99
CA SER A 64 1.33 -10.40 -22.38
C SER A 64 2.21 -11.61 -22.75
N HIS A 65 1.95 -12.79 -22.20
CA HIS A 65 2.56 -14.04 -22.67
C HIS A 65 1.56 -15.17 -23.00
N ASN A 66 0.27 -14.86 -23.18
CA ASN A 66 -0.66 -15.82 -23.80
C ASN A 66 -1.36 -15.26 -25.05
N ALA A 67 -0.57 -14.70 -25.97
CA ALA A 67 -0.97 -14.50 -27.36
C ALA A 67 0.08 -15.16 -28.27
N ARG A 68 0.19 -16.49 -28.19
CA ARG A 68 0.85 -17.30 -29.22
C ARG A 68 -0.16 -18.32 -29.74
N GLY A 69 -0.63 -18.07 -30.98
CA GLY A 69 -1.13 -19.10 -31.89
C GLY A 69 -2.61 -19.46 -31.82
N ILE A 70 -3.46 -18.70 -32.52
CA ILE A 70 -4.50 -19.33 -33.32
C ILE A 70 -3.95 -19.37 -34.75
N GLU A 71 -3.34 -20.50 -35.11
CA GLU A 71 -3.10 -20.87 -36.50
C GLU A 71 -3.72 -22.25 -36.78
N LYS A 72 -4.89 -22.19 -37.44
CA LYS A 72 -5.34 -23.03 -38.56
C LYS A 72 -5.30 -24.56 -38.41
N LYS A 73 -6.48 -25.16 -38.27
CA LYS A 73 -7.01 -26.18 -39.21
C LYS A 73 -8.52 -26.26 -39.09
#